data_AF-A0A2T6DSI6-F1
#
_entry.id   AF-A0A2T6DSI6-F1
#
_cell.length_a   1.000
_cell.length_b   1.000
_cell.length_c   1.000
_cell.angle_alpha   90.00
_cell.angle_beta   90.00
_cell.angle_gamma   90.00
#
_symmetry.space_group_name_H-M   'P 1'
#
loop_
_entity.id
_entity.type
_entity.pdbx_description
1 polymer ?
#
loop_
_entity_poly.entity_id
_entity_poly.type
_entity_poly.pdbx_seq_one_letter_code
_entity_poly.pdbx_strand_id
1 'polypeptide(L)'
;MGARFSTISLPGRPRPRRVSAPSPVDKKREWDRRSAHWARVAVVGLVVAALSACVSPPPPASSGRPKAVKPPFSYEALGVRNSCFVESVHFYDRYLQKEKGAPGPVWTRILQWGNQEGDFKISSGHAVTVFARGSDLFYYDINFGVLPLTIPVDRRGDITEVGPAVFAQYPKFRPIFARYRDDFPQQAPKKPVDFLFYHPNGDVRDATRVANELGRFRPVRVIEFEMTENGRVRTSAAAVFVFGARVCLYFPTHGTHVSRPHDGSVDDLRYIGAVVRRLFPTAKDVRWQPGGYLLFPPKEK
;
A
#
# COMPACT_ATOMS: atom_id res chain seq x y z
N MET A 1 36.00 33.00 -47.85
CA MET A 1 36.16 31.54 -47.71
C MET A 1 34.79 30.96 -47.37
N GLY A 2 34.14 30.31 -48.34
CA GLY A 2 32.74 29.88 -48.26
C GLY A 2 32.57 28.45 -47.77
N ALA A 3 31.61 28.23 -46.86
CA ALA A 3 31.23 26.93 -46.36
C ALA A 3 30.24 26.23 -47.32
N ARG A 4 30.54 24.99 -47.71
CA ARG A 4 29.69 24.12 -48.53
C ARG A 4 28.68 23.40 -47.64
N PHE A 5 27.40 23.53 -47.96
CA PHE A 5 26.33 22.68 -47.41
C PHE A 5 26.29 21.35 -48.18
N SER A 6 26.25 20.23 -47.45
CA SER A 6 26.07 18.88 -48.01
C SER A 6 24.60 18.47 -47.86
N THR A 7 23.95 18.16 -48.98
CA THR A 7 22.55 17.73 -49.07
C THR A 7 22.45 16.23 -48.76
N ILE A 8 21.66 15.86 -47.75
CA ILE A 8 21.38 14.45 -47.40
C ILE A 8 20.24 13.94 -48.28
N SER A 9 20.50 12.88 -49.05
CA SER A 9 19.52 12.19 -49.90
C SER A 9 18.82 11.08 -49.14
N LEU A 10 17.48 11.10 -49.07
CA LEU A 10 16.68 10.07 -48.40
C LEU A 10 16.44 8.84 -49.31
N PRO A 11 16.40 7.62 -48.77
CA PRO A 11 16.16 6.39 -49.54
C PRO A 11 14.70 6.26 -49.97
N GLY A 12 14.50 5.80 -51.22
CA GLY A 12 13.20 5.68 -51.88
C GLY A 12 12.27 4.64 -51.24
N ARG A 13 10.97 4.96 -51.21
CA ARG A 13 9.91 4.09 -50.68
C ARG A 13 9.75 2.82 -51.55
N PRO A 14 9.64 1.62 -50.96
CA PRO A 14 9.40 0.40 -51.71
C PRO A 14 7.97 0.38 -52.29
N ARG A 15 7.84 -0.10 -53.53
CA ARG A 15 6.53 -0.25 -54.20
C ARG A 15 5.70 -1.35 -53.53
N PRO A 16 4.37 -1.17 -53.41
CA PRO A 16 3.49 -2.18 -52.82
C PRO A 16 3.48 -3.46 -53.65
N ARG A 17 3.72 -4.60 -52.98
CA ARG A 17 3.58 -5.94 -53.57
C ARG A 17 2.11 -6.19 -53.92
N ARG A 18 1.87 -6.57 -55.18
CA ARG A 18 0.55 -7.00 -55.66
C ARG A 18 0.24 -8.37 -55.05
N VAL A 19 -0.74 -8.43 -54.15
CA VAL A 19 -1.20 -9.70 -53.55
C VAL A 19 -2.24 -10.30 -54.48
N SER A 20 -1.98 -11.51 -54.97
CA SER A 20 -2.91 -12.27 -55.81
C SER A 20 -4.13 -12.71 -54.99
N ALA A 21 -5.32 -12.66 -55.60
CA ALA A 21 -6.54 -13.10 -54.94
C ALA A 21 -6.49 -14.61 -54.60
N PRO A 22 -6.96 -15.03 -53.42
CA PRO A 22 -6.92 -16.43 -52.99
C PRO A 22 -7.81 -17.31 -53.89
N SER A 23 -7.34 -18.53 -54.13
CA SER A 23 -8.03 -19.46 -55.02
C SER A 23 -9.36 -19.94 -54.41
N PRO A 24 -10.33 -20.40 -55.22
CA PRO A 24 -11.60 -20.94 -54.72
C PRO A 24 -11.43 -22.12 -53.74
N VAL A 25 -10.31 -22.87 -53.85
CA VAL A 25 -9.98 -24.00 -52.98
C VAL A 25 -9.62 -23.53 -51.56
N ASP A 26 -8.99 -22.36 -51.44
CA ASP A 26 -8.59 -21.78 -50.15
C ASP A 26 -9.80 -21.31 -49.35
N LYS A 27 -10.83 -20.78 -50.04
CA LYS A 27 -12.08 -20.32 -49.41
C LYS A 27 -12.86 -21.45 -48.75
N LYS A 28 -12.90 -22.65 -49.37
CA LYS A 28 -13.60 -23.80 -48.80
C LYS A 28 -12.91 -24.31 -47.53
N ARG A 29 -11.57 -24.43 -47.55
CA ARG A 29 -10.79 -24.84 -46.37
C ARG A 29 -10.91 -23.85 -45.21
N GLU A 30 -11.04 -22.55 -45.51
CA GLU A 30 -11.26 -21.53 -44.49
C GLU A 30 -12.66 -21.65 -43.86
N TRP A 31 -13.69 -21.92 -44.67
CA TRP A 31 -15.05 -22.16 -44.18
C TRP A 31 -15.15 -23.38 -43.26
N ASP A 32 -14.52 -24.49 -43.64
CA ASP A 32 -14.53 -25.74 -42.86
C ASP A 32 -13.82 -25.57 -41.50
N ARG A 33 -12.75 -24.76 -41.44
CA ARG A 33 -12.06 -24.43 -40.18
C ARG A 33 -12.90 -23.55 -39.27
N ARG A 34 -13.60 -22.56 -39.83
CA ARG A 34 -14.45 -21.65 -39.06
C ARG A 34 -15.65 -22.39 -38.47
N SER A 35 -16.29 -23.27 -39.23
CA SER A 35 -17.43 -24.07 -38.77
C SER A 35 -17.04 -25.07 -37.68
N ALA A 36 -15.87 -25.72 -37.78
CA ALA A 36 -15.34 -26.56 -36.70
C ALA A 36 -15.02 -25.79 -35.40
N HIS A 37 -14.56 -24.53 -35.52
CA HIS A 37 -14.32 -23.67 -34.35
C HIS A 37 -15.63 -23.31 -33.63
N TRP A 38 -16.67 -22.92 -34.38
CA TRP A 38 -17.98 -22.60 -33.79
C TRP A 38 -18.65 -23.79 -33.11
N ALA A 39 -18.53 -24.99 -33.67
CA ALA A 39 -19.04 -26.21 -33.03
C ALA A 39 -18.35 -26.48 -31.67
N ARG A 40 -17.03 -26.27 -31.57
CA ARG A 40 -16.30 -26.44 -30.30
C ARG A 40 -16.68 -25.39 -29.26
N VAL A 41 -16.90 -24.14 -29.67
CA VAL A 41 -17.34 -23.05 -28.77
C VAL A 41 -18.73 -23.35 -28.21
N ALA A 42 -19.66 -23.86 -29.03
CA ALA A 42 -21.00 -24.21 -28.58
C ALA A 42 -21.00 -25.35 -27.54
N VAL A 43 -20.19 -26.39 -27.74
CA VAL A 43 -20.06 -27.51 -26.79
C VAL A 43 -19.49 -27.05 -25.45
N VAL A 44 -18.45 -26.20 -25.45
CA VAL A 44 -17.87 -25.66 -24.21
C VAL A 44 -18.88 -24.76 -23.48
N GLY A 45 -19.62 -23.92 -24.19
CA GLY A 45 -20.67 -23.08 -23.59
C GLY A 45 -21.76 -23.90 -22.89
N LEU A 46 -22.17 -25.03 -23.49
CA LEU A 46 -23.22 -25.89 -22.95
C LEU A 46 -22.76 -26.65 -21.68
N VAL A 47 -21.49 -27.07 -21.61
CA VAL A 47 -20.91 -27.69 -20.42
C VAL A 47 -20.76 -26.70 -19.27
N VAL A 48 -20.39 -25.44 -19.56
CA VAL A 48 -20.32 -24.38 -18.53
C VAL A 48 -21.70 -24.05 -17.98
N ALA A 49 -22.72 -23.96 -18.84
CA ALA A 49 -24.10 -23.71 -18.40
C ALA A 49 -24.65 -24.85 -17.53
N ALA A 50 -24.35 -26.11 -17.87
CA ALA A 50 -24.77 -27.27 -17.09
C ALA A 50 -24.11 -27.35 -15.70
N LEU A 51 -22.85 -26.90 -15.58
CA LEU A 51 -22.13 -26.87 -14.30
C LEU A 51 -22.54 -25.69 -13.40
N SER A 52 -23.11 -24.62 -13.97
CA SER A 52 -23.63 -23.49 -13.18
C SER A 52 -25.00 -23.76 -12.54
N ALA A 53 -25.71 -24.82 -12.93
CA ALA A 53 -27.06 -25.11 -12.43
C ALA A 53 -27.11 -25.80 -11.05
N CYS A 54 -25.97 -26.18 -10.46
CA CYS A 54 -25.91 -26.86 -9.16
C CYS A 54 -25.25 -26.05 -8.03
N VAL A 55 -24.88 -24.79 -8.28
CA VAL A 55 -24.34 -23.92 -7.22
C VAL A 55 -25.48 -23.09 -6.67
N SER A 56 -26.06 -23.52 -5.55
CA SER A 56 -26.98 -22.67 -4.79
C SER A 56 -26.29 -21.34 -4.51
N PRO A 57 -26.95 -20.19 -4.78
CA PRO A 57 -26.39 -18.91 -4.40
C PRO A 57 -26.14 -18.91 -2.89
N PRO A 58 -24.98 -18.41 -2.42
CA PRO A 58 -24.75 -18.27 -1.00
C PRO A 58 -25.90 -17.46 -0.39
N PRO A 59 -26.35 -17.79 0.83
CA PRO A 59 -27.38 -17.02 1.50
C PRO A 59 -26.97 -15.54 1.53
N PRO A 60 -27.91 -14.60 1.36
CA PRO A 60 -27.59 -13.18 1.38
C PRO A 60 -26.91 -12.87 2.71
N ALA A 61 -25.65 -12.43 2.64
CA ALA A 61 -24.91 -11.95 3.80
C ALA A 61 -25.76 -10.87 4.47
N SER A 62 -26.07 -11.06 5.75
CA SER A 62 -26.84 -10.08 6.51
C SER A 62 -26.13 -8.74 6.40
N SER A 63 -26.86 -7.72 5.94
CA SER A 63 -26.34 -6.38 5.65
C SER A 63 -26.00 -5.55 6.90
N GLY A 64 -25.98 -6.18 8.07
CA GLY A 64 -25.54 -5.57 9.31
C GLY A 64 -24.02 -5.49 9.34
N ARG A 65 -23.46 -4.32 9.01
CA ARG A 65 -22.04 -4.03 9.26
C ARG A 65 -21.76 -4.37 10.74
N PRO A 66 -20.79 -5.25 11.05
CA PRO A 66 -20.53 -5.64 12.42
C PRO A 66 -20.23 -4.39 13.25
N LYS A 67 -20.84 -4.30 14.43
CA LYS A 67 -20.73 -3.11 15.28
C LYS A 67 -19.31 -3.06 15.85
N ALA A 68 -18.64 -1.93 15.65
CA ALA A 68 -17.34 -1.67 16.26
C ALA A 68 -17.42 -1.86 17.78
N VAL A 69 -16.47 -2.60 18.33
CA VAL A 69 -16.32 -2.79 19.77
C VAL A 69 -15.32 -1.78 20.32
N LYS A 70 -15.45 -1.46 21.61
CA LYS A 70 -14.48 -0.57 22.27
C LYS A 70 -13.11 -1.27 22.29
N PRO A 71 -12.01 -0.57 21.91
CA PRO A 71 -10.68 -1.16 22.00
C PRO A 71 -10.33 -1.56 23.44
N PRO A 72 -9.41 -2.53 23.63
CA PRO A 72 -9.00 -3.00 24.97
C PRO A 72 -8.24 -1.95 25.80
N PHE A 73 -7.96 -0.79 25.22
CA PHE A 73 -7.28 0.36 25.81
C PHE A 73 -7.81 1.66 25.19
N SER A 74 -7.49 2.81 25.79
CA SER A 74 -7.80 4.09 25.14
C SER A 74 -6.90 4.28 23.93
N TYR A 75 -7.51 4.37 22.74
CA TYR A 75 -6.82 4.58 21.48
C TYR A 75 -7.42 5.77 20.75
N GLU A 76 -6.56 6.71 20.39
CA GLU A 76 -6.88 7.83 19.52
C GLU A 76 -6.17 7.61 18.18
N ALA A 77 -6.91 7.77 17.09
CA ALA A 77 -6.34 7.64 15.77
C ALA A 77 -5.37 8.80 15.47
N LEU A 78 -4.34 8.56 14.66
CA LEU A 78 -3.35 9.59 14.31
C LEU A 78 -3.98 10.75 13.54
N GLY A 79 -5.12 10.53 12.86
CA GLY A 79 -5.82 11.59 12.14
C GLY A 79 -4.98 12.23 11.02
N VAL A 80 -4.14 11.43 10.35
CA VAL A 80 -3.29 11.84 9.23
C VAL A 80 -3.78 11.21 7.92
N ARG A 81 -3.40 11.78 6.77
CA ARG A 81 -3.84 11.31 5.44
C ARG A 81 -3.16 9.99 5.05
N ASN A 82 -3.83 9.14 4.27
CA ASN A 82 -3.26 7.86 3.78
C ASN A 82 -2.62 7.00 4.89
N SER A 83 -3.26 6.95 6.06
CA SER A 83 -2.66 6.46 7.29
C SER A 83 -2.68 4.94 7.47
N CYS A 84 -3.35 4.18 6.61
CA CYS A 84 -3.73 2.79 6.87
C CYS A 84 -2.62 1.90 7.49
N PHE A 85 -1.43 1.92 6.89
CA PHE A 85 -0.28 1.16 7.41
C PHE A 85 0.32 1.77 8.68
N VAL A 86 0.57 3.08 8.70
CA VAL A 86 1.20 3.74 9.85
C VAL A 86 0.30 3.75 11.08
N GLU A 87 -1.01 3.85 10.88
CA GLU A 87 -2.03 3.72 11.91
C GLU A 87 -2.07 2.30 12.48
N SER A 88 -1.98 1.29 11.62
CA SER A 88 -1.88 -0.11 12.05
C SER A 88 -0.62 -0.31 12.91
N VAL A 89 0.52 0.25 12.51
CA VAL A 89 1.76 0.22 13.31
C VAL A 89 1.58 0.92 14.66
N HIS A 90 0.95 2.09 14.69
CA HIS A 90 0.70 2.80 15.94
C HIS A 90 -0.22 2.00 16.88
N PHE A 91 -1.31 1.43 16.37
CA PHE A 91 -2.18 0.56 17.16
C PHE A 91 -1.44 -0.68 17.66
N TYR A 92 -0.62 -1.30 16.81
CA TYR A 92 0.23 -2.44 17.16
C TYR A 92 1.14 -2.13 18.34
N ASP A 93 1.83 -0.99 18.30
CA ASP A 93 2.73 -0.54 19.37
C ASP A 93 1.99 -0.27 20.68
N ARG A 94 0.86 0.42 20.61
CA ARG A 94 0.02 0.73 21.78
C ARG A 94 -0.53 -0.54 22.42
N TYR A 95 -0.95 -1.51 21.59
CA TYR A 95 -1.43 -2.79 22.06
C TYR A 95 -0.32 -3.59 22.76
N LEU A 96 0.87 -3.70 22.15
CA LEU A 96 2.01 -4.36 22.80
C LEU A 96 2.41 -3.69 24.11
N GLN A 97 2.42 -2.36 24.16
CA GLN A 97 2.68 -1.62 25.40
C GLN A 97 1.63 -1.94 26.47
N LYS A 98 0.36 -2.02 26.08
CA LYS A 98 -0.74 -2.33 27.00
C LYS A 98 -0.65 -3.75 27.58
N GLU A 99 -0.28 -4.71 26.75
CA GLU A 99 -0.16 -6.13 27.13
C GLU A 99 1.21 -6.47 27.73
N LYS A 100 2.07 -5.47 27.95
CA LYS A 100 3.36 -5.67 28.64
C LYS A 100 3.12 -6.23 30.04
N GLY A 101 3.59 -7.45 30.29
CA GLY A 101 3.42 -8.15 31.56
C GLY A 101 2.17 -9.04 31.65
N ALA A 102 1.43 -9.21 30.56
CA ALA A 102 0.34 -10.18 30.50
C ALA A 102 0.85 -11.62 30.72
N PRO A 103 0.06 -12.50 31.36
CA PRO A 103 0.42 -13.90 31.51
C PRO A 103 0.32 -14.61 30.15
N GLY A 104 1.47 -14.90 29.55
CA GLY A 104 1.58 -15.65 28.29
C GLY A 104 2.05 -14.83 27.09
N PRO A 105 2.26 -15.49 25.93
CA PRO A 105 2.73 -14.81 24.72
C PRO A 105 1.63 -13.93 24.12
N VAL A 106 1.93 -12.64 23.98
CA VAL A 106 1.06 -11.68 23.28
C VAL A 106 1.20 -11.90 21.78
N TRP A 107 0.07 -12.14 21.09
CA TRP A 107 0.06 -12.29 19.64
C TRP A 107 -0.60 -11.09 18.97
N THR A 108 0.15 -10.42 18.09
CA THR A 108 -0.33 -9.34 17.23
C THR A 108 0.54 -9.27 15.97
N ARG A 109 -0.08 -8.95 14.84
CA ARG A 109 0.54 -8.84 13.50
C ARG A 109 -0.19 -7.81 12.66
N ILE A 110 0.50 -7.22 11.69
CA ILE A 110 -0.13 -6.35 10.69
C ILE A 110 -0.46 -7.19 9.46
N LEU A 111 -1.73 -7.32 9.11
CA LEU A 111 -2.17 -7.87 7.84
C LEU A 111 -2.14 -6.76 6.79
N GLN A 112 -1.35 -6.94 5.73
CA GLN A 112 -1.24 -5.99 4.62
C GLN A 112 -1.60 -6.67 3.30
N TRP A 113 -2.31 -5.97 2.43
CA TRP A 113 -2.59 -6.40 1.06
C TRP A 113 -2.42 -5.27 0.05
N GLY A 114 -2.18 -5.62 -1.20
CA GLY A 114 -2.26 -4.70 -2.33
C GLY A 114 -3.68 -4.65 -2.90
N ASN A 115 -3.96 -3.64 -3.69
CA ASN A 115 -5.19 -3.57 -4.47
C ASN A 115 -4.88 -3.65 -5.96
N GLN A 116 -5.64 -4.45 -6.69
CA GLN A 116 -5.60 -4.46 -8.14
C GLN A 116 -6.51 -3.34 -8.69
N GLU A 117 -5.92 -2.40 -9.42
CA GLU A 117 -6.61 -1.32 -10.13
C GLU A 117 -6.58 -1.62 -11.64
N GLY A 118 -7.69 -2.13 -12.18
CA GLY A 118 -7.73 -2.57 -13.59
C GLY A 118 -6.80 -3.76 -13.87
N ASP A 119 -6.41 -3.94 -15.14
CA ASP A 119 -5.76 -5.18 -15.57
C ASP A 119 -4.26 -5.27 -15.20
N PHE A 120 -3.58 -4.14 -14.97
CA PHE A 120 -2.12 -4.11 -14.84
C PHE A 120 -1.56 -3.26 -13.69
N LYS A 121 -2.39 -2.52 -12.95
CA LYS A 121 -1.89 -1.62 -11.89
C LYS A 121 -2.11 -2.25 -10.52
N ILE A 122 -1.04 -2.33 -9.74
CA ILE A 122 -1.07 -2.71 -8.32
C ILE A 122 -0.76 -1.44 -7.53
N SER A 123 -1.72 -0.94 -6.78
CA SER A 123 -1.51 0.21 -5.90
C SER A 123 -1.10 -0.23 -4.49
N SER A 124 -0.55 0.71 -3.72
CA SER A 124 -0.43 0.57 -2.27
C SER A 124 -1.83 0.31 -1.70
N GLY A 125 -2.09 -0.93 -1.29
CA GLY A 125 -3.39 -1.31 -0.75
C GLY A 125 -3.55 -0.88 0.69
N HIS A 126 -4.22 -1.70 1.49
CA HIS A 126 -4.61 -1.38 2.86
C HIS A 126 -3.86 -2.26 3.87
N ALA A 127 -3.95 -1.88 5.14
CA ALA A 127 -3.39 -2.64 6.23
C ALA A 127 -4.25 -2.52 7.48
N VAL A 128 -4.27 -3.58 8.28
CA VAL A 128 -4.97 -3.66 9.57
C VAL A 128 -4.07 -4.35 10.59
N THR A 129 -4.29 -4.08 11.87
CA THR A 129 -3.62 -4.82 12.96
C THR A 129 -4.53 -5.92 13.44
N VAL A 130 -4.11 -7.18 13.31
CA VAL A 130 -4.80 -8.35 13.84
C VAL A 130 -4.16 -8.74 15.16
N PHE A 131 -4.95 -8.97 16.20
CA PHE A 131 -4.46 -9.26 17.54
C PHE A 131 -5.38 -10.22 18.30
N ALA A 132 -4.79 -11.01 19.18
CA ALA A 132 -5.50 -11.99 20.01
C ALA A 132 -5.62 -11.50 21.44
N ARG A 133 -6.82 -11.58 22.03
CA ARG A 133 -7.04 -11.24 23.45
C ARG A 133 -7.84 -12.35 24.11
N GLY A 134 -7.20 -13.10 25.01
CA GLY A 134 -7.80 -14.31 25.57
C GLY A 134 -8.05 -15.36 24.49
N SER A 135 -9.28 -15.85 24.40
CA SER A 135 -9.72 -16.82 23.37
C SER A 135 -10.17 -16.17 22.06
N ASP A 136 -10.22 -14.84 22.00
CA ASP A 136 -10.86 -14.12 20.91
C ASP A 136 -9.83 -13.45 19.99
N LEU A 137 -10.18 -13.35 18.71
CA LEU A 137 -9.39 -12.68 17.69
C LEU A 137 -10.08 -11.39 17.23
N PHE A 138 -9.30 -10.34 17.05
CA PHE A 138 -9.79 -9.03 16.63
C PHE A 138 -8.91 -8.48 15.51
N TYR A 139 -9.43 -7.48 14.81
CA TYR A 139 -8.59 -6.56 14.05
C TYR A 139 -8.98 -5.11 14.31
N TYR A 140 -7.99 -4.24 14.20
CA TYR A 140 -8.16 -2.80 14.17
C TYR A 140 -7.94 -2.29 12.74
N ASP A 141 -8.90 -1.50 12.26
CA ASP A 141 -8.85 -0.80 10.99
C ASP A 141 -9.22 0.67 11.20
N ILE A 142 -8.46 1.59 10.62
CA ILE A 142 -8.73 3.03 10.71
C ILE A 142 -10.16 3.41 10.26
N ASN A 143 -10.74 2.67 9.31
CA ASN A 143 -12.06 2.97 8.75
C ASN A 143 -13.22 2.34 9.55
N PHE A 144 -12.94 1.35 10.40
CA PHE A 144 -13.97 0.53 11.07
C PHE A 144 -13.78 0.43 12.59
N GLY A 145 -12.67 0.91 13.13
CA GLY A 145 -12.29 0.71 14.52
C GLY A 145 -11.87 -0.73 14.80
N VAL A 146 -12.13 -1.19 16.03
CA VAL A 146 -11.87 -2.58 16.42
C VAL A 146 -13.09 -3.44 16.12
N LEU A 147 -12.89 -4.54 15.42
CA LEU A 147 -13.91 -5.51 15.10
C LEU A 147 -13.47 -6.92 15.50
N PRO A 148 -14.39 -7.74 16.04
CA PRO A 148 -14.11 -9.14 16.32
C PRO A 148 -14.04 -9.95 15.03
N LEU A 149 -13.23 -11.00 15.04
CA LEU A 149 -13.20 -12.05 14.02
C LEU A 149 -13.82 -13.30 14.62
N THR A 150 -14.70 -13.96 13.88
CA THR A 150 -15.32 -15.23 14.30
C THR A 150 -14.38 -16.43 14.14
N ILE A 151 -13.11 -16.18 13.82
CA ILE A 151 -12.09 -17.19 13.56
C ILE A 151 -11.49 -17.60 14.92
N PRO A 152 -11.44 -18.91 15.22
CA PRO A 152 -10.77 -19.41 16.42
C PRO A 152 -9.32 -18.90 16.55
N VAL A 153 -8.92 -18.53 17.77
CA VAL A 153 -7.61 -17.91 18.02
C VAL A 153 -6.43 -18.82 17.67
N ASP A 154 -6.59 -20.14 17.72
CA ASP A 154 -5.59 -21.11 17.27
C ASP A 154 -5.30 -21.01 15.77
N ARG A 155 -6.27 -20.56 14.97
CA ARG A 155 -6.14 -20.32 13.53
C ARG A 155 -5.71 -18.89 13.16
N ARG A 156 -5.37 -18.04 14.14
CA ARG A 156 -4.96 -16.63 13.94
C ARG A 156 -3.83 -16.40 12.92
N GLY A 157 -2.97 -17.40 12.69
CA GLY A 157 -1.87 -17.32 11.72
C GLY A 157 -2.28 -17.66 10.27
N ASP A 158 -3.47 -18.23 10.07
CA ASP A 158 -3.95 -18.65 8.76
C ASP A 158 -4.55 -17.47 7.98
N ILE A 159 -3.74 -16.89 7.10
CA ILE A 159 -4.14 -15.77 6.24
C ILE A 159 -5.30 -16.17 5.32
N THR A 160 -5.44 -17.45 4.97
CA THR A 160 -6.52 -17.90 4.07
C THR A 160 -7.89 -17.86 4.73
N GLU A 161 -7.95 -17.74 6.06
CA GLU A 161 -9.19 -17.49 6.80
C GLU A 161 -9.31 -16.04 7.26
N VAL A 162 -8.25 -15.50 7.87
CA VAL A 162 -8.28 -14.15 8.43
C VAL A 162 -8.43 -13.11 7.33
N GLY A 163 -7.75 -13.32 6.20
CA GLY A 163 -7.84 -12.45 5.03
C GLY A 163 -9.28 -12.25 4.59
N PRO A 164 -10.00 -13.29 4.13
CA PRO A 164 -11.38 -13.16 3.69
C PRO A 164 -12.32 -12.48 4.69
N ALA A 165 -12.19 -12.79 5.98
CA ALA A 165 -13.01 -12.17 7.02
C ALA A 165 -12.79 -10.65 7.13
N VAL A 166 -11.53 -10.20 7.02
CA VAL A 166 -11.19 -8.77 6.97
C VAL A 166 -11.62 -8.15 5.63
N PHE A 167 -11.38 -8.82 4.51
CA PHE A 167 -11.65 -8.31 3.15
C PHE A 167 -13.13 -8.16 2.85
N ALA A 168 -14.00 -8.90 3.54
CA ALA A 168 -15.45 -8.77 3.41
C ALA A 168 -15.96 -7.34 3.70
N GLN A 169 -15.21 -6.53 4.47
CA GLN A 169 -15.52 -5.10 4.69
C GLN A 169 -15.26 -4.21 3.46
N TYR A 170 -14.58 -4.74 2.45
CA TYR A 170 -14.07 -4.02 1.28
C TYR A 170 -14.57 -4.63 -0.04
N PRO A 171 -15.90 -4.72 -0.29
CA PRO A 171 -16.46 -5.46 -1.41
C PRO A 171 -16.11 -4.87 -2.79
N LYS A 172 -15.69 -3.61 -2.84
CA LYS A 172 -15.29 -2.92 -4.08
C LYS A 172 -13.84 -3.19 -4.49
N PHE A 173 -13.07 -3.85 -3.63
CA PHE A 173 -11.64 -4.04 -3.82
C PHE A 173 -11.32 -5.52 -4.03
N ARG A 174 -10.37 -5.81 -4.92
CA ARG A 174 -9.85 -7.16 -5.11
C ARG A 174 -8.49 -7.25 -4.41
N PRO A 175 -8.45 -7.80 -3.18
CA PRO A 175 -7.21 -7.91 -2.43
C PRO A 175 -6.24 -8.88 -3.13
N ILE A 176 -4.98 -8.50 -3.20
CA ILE A 176 -3.89 -9.32 -3.76
C ILE A 176 -2.67 -9.28 -2.84
N PHE A 177 -1.85 -10.34 -2.89
CA PHE A 177 -0.62 -10.46 -2.11
C PHE A 177 -0.79 -10.18 -0.61
N ALA A 178 -1.90 -10.65 -0.04
CA ALA A 178 -2.15 -10.59 1.39
C ALA A 178 -1.02 -11.29 2.15
N ARG A 179 -0.47 -10.61 3.16
CA ARG A 179 0.60 -11.15 3.99
C ARG A 179 0.56 -10.56 5.40
N TYR A 180 0.97 -11.36 6.38
CA TYR A 180 1.35 -10.83 7.68
C TYR A 180 2.70 -10.15 7.60
N ARG A 181 2.81 -9.05 8.35
CA ARG A 181 4.04 -8.36 8.66
C ARG A 181 4.29 -8.54 10.14
N ASP A 182 5.40 -9.19 10.42
CA ASP A 182 5.93 -9.38 11.76
C ASP A 182 6.86 -8.20 12.06
N ASP A 183 6.84 -7.73 13.30
CA ASP A 183 7.88 -6.84 13.79
C ASP A 183 8.93 -7.65 14.56
N PHE A 184 10.15 -7.14 14.56
CA PHE A 184 11.27 -7.69 15.34
C PHE A 184 11.61 -6.73 16.48
N PRO A 185 12.29 -7.19 17.53
CA PRO A 185 12.78 -6.29 18.58
C PRO A 185 13.52 -5.09 17.97
N GLN A 186 13.02 -3.89 18.25
CA GLN A 186 13.59 -2.63 17.78
C GLN A 186 14.58 -2.09 18.81
N GLN A 187 15.50 -1.23 18.37
CA GLN A 187 16.26 -0.40 19.29
C GLN A 187 15.30 0.46 20.13
N ALA A 188 15.73 0.84 21.33
CA ALA A 188 14.94 1.71 22.18
C ALA A 188 14.57 3.01 21.42
N PRO A 189 13.36 3.56 21.65
CA PRO A 189 12.95 4.81 21.03
C PRO A 189 13.96 5.93 21.34
N LYS A 190 14.30 6.71 20.32
CA LYS A 190 14.97 8.00 20.51
C LYS A 190 13.91 9.01 20.99
N LYS A 191 14.33 10.15 21.55
CA LYS A 191 13.41 11.25 21.91
C LYS A 191 12.42 11.48 20.75
N PRO A 192 11.10 11.47 20.99
CA PRO A 192 10.10 11.71 19.94
C PRO A 192 10.38 13.02 19.21
N VAL A 193 10.13 13.02 17.89
CA VAL A 193 10.22 14.24 17.09
C VAL A 193 9.10 15.18 17.52
N ASP A 194 9.39 16.48 17.66
CA ASP A 194 8.37 17.47 18.03
C ASP A 194 7.30 17.54 16.94
N PHE A 195 6.03 17.49 17.34
CA PHE A 195 4.92 17.64 16.42
C PHE A 195 4.74 19.12 16.05
N LEU A 196 4.94 19.44 14.76
CA LEU A 196 4.89 20.80 14.25
C LEU A 196 3.45 21.20 13.85
N PHE A 197 2.54 21.23 14.81
CA PHE A 197 1.10 21.46 14.56
C PHE A 197 0.80 22.74 13.74
N TYR A 198 1.56 23.82 13.94
CA TYR A 198 1.35 25.10 13.25
C TYR A 198 2.17 25.27 11.96
N HIS A 199 2.87 24.23 11.49
CA HIS A 199 3.65 24.34 10.27
C HIS A 199 2.74 24.64 9.06
N PRO A 200 3.05 25.59 8.15
CA PRO A 200 2.16 25.96 7.05
C PRO A 200 1.91 24.80 6.07
N ASN A 201 2.92 23.97 5.84
CA ASN A 201 2.81 22.79 4.98
C ASN A 201 2.16 21.60 5.70
N GLY A 202 1.03 21.11 5.19
CA GLY A 202 0.29 19.98 5.76
C GLY A 202 1.02 18.63 5.71
N ASP A 203 1.91 18.41 4.74
CA ASP A 203 2.69 17.18 4.68
C ASP A 203 3.70 17.12 5.83
N VAL A 204 4.31 18.26 6.17
CA VAL A 204 5.21 18.38 7.34
C VAL A 204 4.44 18.15 8.65
N ARG A 205 3.23 18.72 8.79
CA ARG A 205 2.38 18.47 9.96
C ARG A 205 2.09 16.99 10.14
N ASP A 206 1.62 16.32 9.10
CA ASP A 206 1.24 14.91 9.18
C ASP A 206 2.46 14.00 9.44
N ALA A 207 3.59 14.26 8.75
CA ALA A 207 4.81 13.49 8.95
C ALA A 207 5.37 13.65 10.37
N THR A 208 5.36 14.86 10.92
CA THR A 208 5.82 15.10 12.30
C THR A 208 4.84 14.57 13.35
N ARG A 209 3.53 14.56 13.09
CA ARG A 209 2.56 13.91 13.98
C ARG A 209 2.83 12.41 14.08
N VAL A 210 3.02 11.75 12.93
CA VAL A 210 3.41 10.33 12.89
C VAL A 210 4.71 10.10 13.65
N ALA A 211 5.73 10.94 13.41
CA ALA A 211 7.01 10.76 14.05
C ALA A 211 6.99 11.01 15.56
N ASN A 212 6.14 11.91 16.04
CA ASN A 212 5.92 12.13 17.46
C ASN A 212 5.29 10.90 18.12
N GLU A 213 4.22 10.36 17.53
CA GLU A 213 3.46 9.26 18.13
C GLU A 213 4.23 7.93 18.05
N LEU A 214 4.77 7.58 16.87
CA LEU A 214 5.58 6.37 16.72
C LEU A 214 6.94 6.48 17.44
N GLY A 215 7.49 7.69 17.55
CA GLY A 215 8.76 7.95 18.25
C GLY A 215 8.73 7.58 19.73
N ARG A 216 7.55 7.35 20.32
CA ARG A 216 7.40 6.85 21.71
C ARG A 216 7.74 5.37 21.86
N PHE A 217 7.76 4.62 20.76
CA PHE A 217 7.89 3.16 20.75
C PHE A 217 9.10 2.65 19.98
N ARG A 218 9.50 3.39 18.94
CA ARG A 218 10.54 2.98 17.99
C ARG A 218 11.39 4.16 17.52
N PRO A 219 12.58 3.93 16.94
CA PRO A 219 13.35 4.97 16.30
C PRO A 219 12.59 5.54 15.09
N VAL A 220 12.36 6.85 15.10
CA VAL A 220 11.71 7.56 13.99
C VAL A 220 12.47 8.84 13.67
N ARG A 221 12.53 9.18 12.40
CA ARG A 221 13.05 10.45 11.87
C ARG A 221 12.04 11.10 10.94
N VAL A 222 12.21 12.38 10.68
CA VAL A 222 11.46 13.10 9.64
C VAL A 222 12.45 13.65 8.62
N ILE A 223 12.16 13.39 7.35
CA ILE A 223 12.84 14.05 6.24
C ILE A 223 11.92 15.10 5.63
N GLU A 224 12.54 16.13 5.08
CA GLU A 224 11.91 17.08 4.17
C GLU A 224 12.63 17.04 2.83
N PHE A 225 11.89 17.30 1.76
CA PHE A 225 12.44 17.38 0.41
C PHE A 225 11.56 18.28 -0.45
N GLU A 226 12.15 18.81 -1.52
CA GLU A 226 11.44 19.56 -2.54
C GLU A 226 11.15 18.65 -3.73
N MET A 227 9.99 18.81 -4.35
CA MET A 227 9.66 18.11 -5.60
C MET A 227 8.94 19.04 -6.56
N THR A 228 9.09 18.79 -7.85
CA THR A 228 8.30 19.48 -8.88
C THR A 228 7.06 18.66 -9.19
N GLU A 229 5.89 19.24 -8.94
CA GLU A 229 4.57 18.66 -9.21
C GLU A 229 3.78 19.67 -10.06
N ASN A 230 3.32 19.26 -11.25
CA ASN A 230 2.61 20.13 -12.20
C ASN A 230 3.35 21.44 -12.52
N GLY A 231 4.68 21.37 -12.67
CA GLY A 231 5.54 22.53 -12.96
C GLY A 231 5.79 23.48 -11.78
N ARG A 232 5.27 23.18 -10.58
CA ARG A 232 5.49 23.97 -9.36
C ARG A 232 6.39 23.23 -8.38
N VAL A 233 7.31 23.96 -7.76
CA VAL A 233 8.11 23.44 -6.66
C VAL A 233 7.24 23.40 -5.41
N ARG A 234 7.23 22.25 -4.74
CA ARG A 234 6.49 22.01 -3.51
C ARG A 234 7.39 21.30 -2.51
N THR A 235 7.34 21.73 -1.26
CA THR A 235 7.92 20.99 -0.14
C THR A 235 7.02 19.82 0.24
N SER A 236 7.61 18.65 0.48
CA SER A 236 6.95 17.51 1.10
C SER A 236 7.82 16.93 2.21
N ALA A 237 7.26 16.01 2.98
CA ALA A 237 7.93 15.40 4.13
C ALA A 237 7.54 13.93 4.27
N ALA A 238 8.38 13.18 4.95
CA ALA A 238 8.08 11.79 5.30
C ALA A 238 8.56 11.44 6.70
N ALA A 239 7.76 10.64 7.40
CA ALA A 239 8.21 9.96 8.62
C ALA A 239 8.93 8.66 8.23
N VAL A 240 10.13 8.46 8.75
CA VAL A 240 10.98 7.31 8.48
C VAL A 240 11.14 6.48 9.75
N PHE A 241 10.71 5.23 9.70
CA PHE A 241 10.76 4.29 10.83
C PHE A 241 11.10 2.88 10.36
N VAL A 242 11.42 1.98 11.28
CA VAL A 242 11.60 0.54 10.97
C VAL A 242 10.38 -0.24 11.41
N PHE A 243 9.93 -1.18 10.58
CA PHE A 243 8.97 -2.23 10.97
C PHE A 243 9.35 -3.54 10.27
N GLY A 244 9.52 -4.63 11.02
CA GLY A 244 9.87 -5.93 10.45
C GLY A 244 11.20 -5.95 9.71
N ALA A 245 12.22 -5.32 10.29
CA ALA A 245 13.57 -5.15 9.71
C ALA A 245 13.58 -4.43 8.34
N ARG A 246 12.59 -3.58 8.08
CA ARG A 246 12.48 -2.80 6.85
C ARG A 246 12.28 -1.34 7.17
N VAL A 247 12.94 -0.48 6.41
CA VAL A 247 12.69 0.97 6.46
C VAL A 247 11.34 1.25 5.81
N CYS A 248 10.48 1.92 6.55
CA CYS A 248 9.16 2.38 6.14
C CYS A 248 9.20 3.91 6.03
N LEU A 249 8.73 4.44 4.91
CA LEU A 249 8.62 5.87 4.66
C LEU A 249 7.15 6.21 4.50
N TYR A 250 6.57 6.89 5.48
CA TYR A 250 5.20 7.40 5.39
C TYR A 250 5.21 8.78 4.75
N PHE A 251 4.59 8.88 3.57
CA PHE A 251 4.33 10.12 2.85
C PHE A 251 2.84 10.45 2.97
N PRO A 252 2.45 11.63 3.46
CA PRO A 252 1.03 11.98 3.62
C PRO A 252 0.23 11.94 2.31
N THR A 253 0.87 12.14 1.17
CA THR A 253 0.24 12.12 -0.16
C THR A 253 0.16 10.72 -0.79
N HIS A 254 1.03 9.78 -0.40
CA HIS A 254 1.17 8.47 -1.05
C HIS A 254 1.04 7.27 -0.10
N GLY A 255 0.84 7.52 1.19
CA GLY A 255 0.83 6.48 2.22
C GLY A 255 2.22 5.96 2.56
N THR A 256 2.29 4.74 3.10
CA THR A 256 3.57 4.16 3.54
C THR A 256 4.21 3.30 2.47
N HIS A 257 5.41 3.68 2.05
CA HIS A 257 6.30 2.82 1.28
C HIS A 257 7.11 1.94 2.22
N VAL A 258 6.98 0.61 2.07
CA VAL A 258 7.79 -0.36 2.82
C VAL A 258 8.90 -0.86 1.91
N SER A 259 10.15 -0.59 2.29
CA SER A 259 11.29 -1.02 1.49
C SER A 259 11.47 -2.55 1.43
N ARG A 260 12.32 -2.99 0.51
CA ARG A 260 12.78 -4.38 0.45
C ARG A 260 13.59 -4.70 1.71
N PRO A 261 13.64 -5.97 2.15
CA PRO A 261 14.44 -6.34 3.31
C PRO A 261 15.91 -6.07 3.03
N HIS A 262 16.44 -5.06 3.71
CA HIS A 262 17.84 -4.68 3.86
C HIS A 262 17.94 -4.08 5.25
N ASP A 263 19.09 -4.24 5.92
CA ASP A 263 19.42 -3.66 7.23
C ASP A 263 19.54 -2.13 7.19
N GLY A 264 18.53 -1.47 6.62
CA GLY A 264 18.48 -0.03 6.49
C GLY A 264 18.22 0.61 7.84
N SER A 265 19.09 1.54 8.22
CA SER A 265 18.90 2.38 9.40
C SER A 265 18.00 3.56 9.05
N VAL A 266 17.20 4.01 10.04
CA VAL A 266 16.51 5.31 9.96
C VAL A 266 17.47 6.49 9.90
N ASP A 267 18.76 6.28 10.14
CA ASP A 267 19.78 7.33 10.07
C ASP A 267 20.52 7.37 8.70
N ASP A 268 20.27 6.41 7.79
CA ASP A 268 20.91 6.39 6.46
C ASP A 268 20.19 7.29 5.44
N LEU A 269 20.50 8.58 5.49
CA LEU A 269 19.92 9.57 4.59
C LEU A 269 20.24 9.31 3.11
N ARG A 270 21.36 8.64 2.79
CA ARG A 270 21.73 8.34 1.40
C ARG A 270 20.77 7.31 0.81
N TYR A 271 20.56 6.21 1.54
CA TYR A 271 19.59 5.19 1.17
C TYR A 271 18.18 5.77 1.08
N ILE A 272 17.76 6.52 2.11
CA ILE A 272 16.44 7.14 2.17
C ILE A 272 16.24 8.11 1.01
N GLY A 273 17.21 8.96 0.70
CA GLY A 273 17.18 9.85 -0.45
C GLY A 273 17.07 9.11 -1.78
N ALA A 274 17.72 7.95 -1.93
CA ALA A 274 17.58 7.11 -3.12
C ALA A 274 16.18 6.51 -3.24
N VAL A 275 15.55 6.10 -2.12
CA VAL A 275 14.15 5.64 -2.12
C VAL A 275 13.19 6.77 -2.46
N VAL A 276 13.36 7.95 -1.86
CA VAL A 276 12.55 9.13 -2.15
C VAL A 276 12.62 9.49 -3.63
N ARG A 277 13.83 9.58 -4.22
CA ARG A 277 13.98 9.89 -5.65
C ARG A 277 13.41 8.82 -6.59
N ARG A 278 13.30 7.57 -6.14
CA ARG A 278 12.63 6.53 -6.92
C ARG A 278 11.12 6.73 -6.96
N LEU A 279 10.52 7.16 -5.85
CA LEU A 279 9.09 7.41 -5.73
C LEU A 279 8.70 8.78 -6.31
N PHE A 280 9.59 9.76 -6.17
CA PHE A 280 9.44 11.15 -6.61
C PHE A 280 10.67 11.52 -7.44
N PRO A 281 10.70 11.24 -8.76
CA PRO A 281 11.87 11.46 -9.61
C PRO A 281 12.39 12.91 -9.64
N THR A 282 11.52 13.89 -9.36
CA THR A 282 11.85 15.31 -9.29
C THR A 282 12.33 15.75 -7.90
N ALA A 283 12.47 14.83 -6.95
CA ALA A 283 12.84 15.15 -5.57
C ALA A 283 14.29 15.64 -5.46
N LYS A 284 14.46 16.78 -4.79
CA LYS A 284 15.74 17.44 -4.50
C LYS A 284 15.83 17.77 -3.01
N ASP A 285 17.04 18.06 -2.56
CA ASP A 285 17.33 18.56 -1.20
C ASP A 285 16.74 17.72 -0.07
N VAL A 286 16.77 16.38 -0.25
CA VAL A 286 16.35 15.44 0.79
C VAL A 286 17.25 15.60 2.01
N ARG A 287 16.69 16.08 3.10
CA ARG A 287 17.42 16.40 4.34
C ARG A 287 16.61 15.99 5.57
N TRP A 288 17.31 15.78 6.67
CA TRP A 288 16.67 15.65 7.97
C TRP A 288 15.97 16.95 8.34
N GLN A 289 14.77 16.84 8.89
CA GLN A 289 14.14 17.98 9.53
C GLN A 289 15.03 18.37 10.74
N PRO A 290 15.50 19.63 10.84
CA PRO A 290 16.56 20.02 11.78
C PRO A 290 16.14 20.00 13.26
N GLY A 291 14.95 19.52 13.61
CA GLY A 291 14.48 19.48 14.98
C GLY A 291 14.23 20.88 15.51
N GLY A 292 13.17 21.53 15.02
CA GLY A 292 12.64 22.76 15.61
C GLY A 292 12.25 23.80 14.58
N TYR A 293 10.95 23.96 14.35
CA TYR A 293 10.44 25.29 14.05
C TYR A 293 10.22 25.93 15.41
N LEU A 294 10.85 27.09 15.64
CA LEU A 294 10.46 27.94 16.75
C LEU A 294 8.94 28.12 16.67
N LEU A 295 8.23 27.87 17.77
CA LEU A 295 6.76 27.97 17.90
C LEU A 295 6.20 29.35 17.55
N PHE A 296 7.05 30.29 17.16
CA PHE A 296 6.71 31.62 16.74
C PHE A 296 7.29 31.85 15.35
N PRO A 297 6.51 32.34 14.37
CA PRO A 297 7.11 32.91 13.18
C PRO A 297 8.14 33.96 13.63
N PRO A 298 9.33 34.03 13.02
CA PRO A 298 10.24 35.13 13.30
C PRO A 298 9.42 36.41 13.11
N LYS A 299 9.34 37.24 14.15
CA LYS A 299 8.78 38.59 14.04
C LYS A 299 9.54 39.24 12.88
N GLU A 300 8.82 39.63 11.83
CA GLU A 300 9.39 40.41 10.74
C GLU A 300 10.10 41.63 11.35
N LYS A 301 11.37 41.80 11.01
CA LYS A 301 12.14 43.00 11.32
C LYS A 301 12.06 43.95 10.14
#